data_AF-A0A512T1C2-F1
#
_entry.id   AF-A0A512T1C2-F1
#
_cell.length_a   1.000
_cell.length_b   1.000
_cell.length_c   1.000
_cell.angle_alpha   90.00
_cell.angle_beta   90.00
_cell.angle_gamma   90.00
#
_symmetry.space_group_name_H-M   'P 1'
#
loop_
_entity.id
_entity.type
_entity.pdbx_description
1 polymer ?
#
loop_
_entity_poly.entity_id
_entity_poly.type
_entity_poly.pdbx_seq_one_letter_code
_entity_poly.pdbx_strand_id
1 'polypeptide(L)'
;MALWSAAGGRRTVDGMTPEQRAAKRAADLDEATARLTVAGTVGLALRDHRRRLGLSQRAYAAMRGWPASRIARLETGAARFALGDVVEALDGTGFGLALVRHRDGDAGAAEVVGSGSWSETELVARVRDGSRRFPARHETHAVVDPPNWWWHREFFRGLVPEPQWYAPRPAQAPWALPRDDDVA
;
A
#
# COMPACT_ATOMS: atom_id res chain seq x y z
N MET A 1 72.22 35.56 11.76
CA MET A 1 71.42 34.42 12.27
C MET A 1 70.00 34.90 12.52
N ALA A 2 69.12 34.79 11.52
CA ALA A 2 67.71 35.12 11.68
C ALA A 2 66.93 33.82 11.94
N LEU A 3 66.31 33.74 13.12
CA LEU A 3 65.43 32.66 13.55
C LEU A 3 64.09 32.78 12.82
N TRP A 4 63.80 31.83 11.93
CA TRP A 4 62.48 31.69 11.34
C TRP A 4 61.64 30.78 12.24
N SER A 5 60.72 31.37 13.00
CA SER A 5 59.73 30.63 13.79
C SER A 5 58.50 30.38 12.92
N ALA A 6 58.38 29.16 12.38
CA ALA A 6 57.21 28.71 11.66
C ALA A 6 56.24 28.02 12.64
N ALA A 7 55.48 28.81 13.38
CA ALA A 7 54.28 28.34 14.08
C ALA A 7 53.14 28.16 13.07
N GLY A 8 53.23 27.10 12.27
CA GLY A 8 52.15 26.62 11.42
C GLY A 8 51.05 25.97 12.27
N GLY A 9 50.29 26.81 13.00
CA GLY A 9 49.08 26.40 13.68
C GLY A 9 48.09 25.85 12.66
N ARG A 10 47.98 24.52 12.57
CA ARG A 10 46.88 23.84 11.90
C ARG A 10 45.59 24.32 12.56
N ARG A 11 44.92 25.28 11.94
CA ARG A 11 43.52 25.59 12.20
C ARG A 11 42.75 24.30 11.98
N THR A 12 42.32 23.67 13.07
CA THR A 12 41.31 22.62 13.03
C THR A 12 40.05 23.24 12.47
N VAL A 13 39.84 23.04 11.17
CA VAL A 13 38.61 23.37 10.46
C VAL A 13 37.56 22.33 10.86
N ASP A 14 37.12 22.36 12.11
CA ASP A 14 35.77 21.96 12.50
C ASP A 14 35.55 22.42 13.95
N GLY A 15 34.89 23.57 14.12
CA GLY A 15 34.65 24.20 15.43
C GLY A 15 33.60 23.48 16.28
N MET A 16 33.14 22.29 15.89
CA MET A 16 32.18 21.51 16.66
C MET A 16 32.85 20.58 17.66
N THR A 17 32.44 20.69 18.92
CA THR A 17 32.79 19.70 19.95
C THR A 17 32.21 18.33 19.60
N PRO A 18 32.77 17.22 20.13
CA PRO A 18 32.17 15.89 19.96
C PRO A 18 30.69 15.82 20.37
N GLU A 19 30.30 16.55 21.41
CA GLU A 19 28.90 16.66 21.87
C GLU A 19 28.02 17.38 20.84
N GLN A 20 28.50 18.49 20.27
CA GLN A 20 27.78 19.20 19.20
C GLN A 20 27.60 18.31 17.96
N ARG A 21 28.62 17.52 17.60
CA ARG A 21 28.49 16.53 16.50
C ARG A 21 27.52 15.41 16.83
N ALA A 22 27.45 14.96 18.08
CA ALA A 22 26.47 13.96 18.51
C ALA A 22 25.03 14.52 18.45
N ALA A 23 24.81 15.72 18.98
CA ALA A 23 23.52 16.41 18.93
C ALA A 23 23.07 16.66 17.49
N LYS A 24 23.98 17.10 16.62
CA LYS A 24 23.68 17.26 15.19
C LYS A 24 23.27 15.93 14.53
N ARG A 25 23.99 14.84 14.79
CA ARG A 25 23.61 13.52 14.26
C ARG A 25 22.25 13.04 14.74
N ALA A 26 21.89 13.30 16.00
CA ALA A 26 20.58 12.95 16.52
C ALA A 26 19.46 13.75 15.81
N ALA A 27 19.64 15.07 15.67
CA ALA A 27 18.69 15.91 14.94
C ALA A 27 18.56 15.51 13.46
N ASP A 28 19.67 15.23 12.79
CA ASP A 28 19.68 14.76 11.39
C ASP A 28 18.95 13.40 11.25
N LEU A 29 19.05 12.51 12.26
CA LEU A 29 18.34 11.22 12.29
C LEU A 29 16.82 11.40 12.50
N ASP A 30 16.42 12.27 13.42
CA ASP A 30 15.00 12.57 13.67
C ASP A 30 14.36 13.16 12.42
N GLU A 31 15.03 14.10 11.76
CA GLU A 31 14.59 14.70 10.51
C GLU A 31 14.49 13.67 9.38
N ALA A 32 15.48 12.78 9.24
CA ALA A 32 15.45 11.72 8.25
C ALA A 32 14.32 10.72 8.49
N THR A 33 14.07 10.37 9.76
CA THR A 33 12.99 9.46 10.18
C THR A 33 11.63 10.09 9.91
N ALA A 34 11.44 11.37 10.23
CA ALA A 34 10.19 12.09 9.97
C ALA A 34 9.85 12.19 8.47
N ARG A 35 10.87 12.20 7.59
CA ARG A 35 10.69 12.23 6.13
C ARG A 35 10.64 10.84 5.49
N LEU A 36 10.80 9.76 6.26
CA LEU A 36 10.86 8.41 5.72
C LEU A 36 9.48 7.97 5.21
N THR A 37 9.36 7.90 3.89
CA THR A 37 8.15 7.38 3.23
C THR A 37 8.21 5.86 3.10
N VAL A 38 7.05 5.22 2.89
CA VAL A 38 6.97 3.77 2.60
C VAL A 38 7.89 3.38 1.43
N ALA A 39 7.94 4.18 0.38
CA ALA A 39 8.84 3.95 -0.76
C ALA A 39 10.32 4.06 -0.38
N GLY A 40 10.67 4.98 0.52
CA GLY A 40 12.01 5.06 1.10
C GLY A 40 12.37 3.81 1.91
N THR A 41 11.42 3.31 2.72
CA THR A 41 11.58 2.08 3.50
C THR A 41 11.78 0.85 2.60
N VAL A 42 11.06 0.75 1.48
CA VAL A 42 11.30 -0.29 0.47
C VAL A 42 12.74 -0.21 -0.06
N GLY A 43 13.22 0.98 -0.39
CA GLY A 43 14.60 1.16 -0.85
C GLY A 43 15.64 0.75 0.20
N LEU A 44 15.38 1.06 1.47
CA LEU A 44 16.20 0.60 2.60
C LEU A 44 16.17 -0.92 2.75
N ALA A 45 15.00 -1.56 2.65
CA ALA A 45 14.85 -3.01 2.71
C ALA A 45 15.68 -3.72 1.62
N LEU A 46 15.65 -3.23 0.38
CA LEU A 46 16.45 -3.76 -0.72
C LEU A 46 17.95 -3.60 -0.47
N ARG A 47 18.37 -2.42 0.01
CA ARG A 47 19.77 -2.16 0.37
C ARG A 47 20.22 -3.05 1.51
N ASP A 48 19.35 -3.27 2.48
CA ASP A 48 19.63 -4.10 3.64
C ASP A 48 19.84 -5.57 3.23
N HIS A 49 18.93 -6.13 2.42
CA HIS A 49 19.09 -7.46 1.86
C HIS A 49 20.38 -7.59 1.03
N ARG A 50 20.65 -6.60 0.16
CA ARG A 50 21.90 -6.57 -0.62
C ARG A 50 23.15 -6.52 0.27
N ARG A 51 23.13 -5.75 1.35
CA ARG A 51 24.23 -5.67 2.33
C ARG A 51 24.45 -7.01 3.04
N ARG A 52 23.37 -7.69 3.46
CA ARG A 52 23.46 -9.03 4.08
C ARG A 52 24.15 -10.05 3.16
N LEU A 53 23.94 -9.94 1.86
CA LEU A 53 24.57 -10.80 0.86
C LEU A 53 26.00 -10.36 0.47
N GLY A 54 26.46 -9.20 0.94
CA GLY A 54 27.78 -8.66 0.56
C GLY A 54 27.89 -8.28 -0.92
N LEU A 55 26.77 -8.03 -1.61
CA LEU A 55 26.76 -7.81 -3.05
C LEU A 55 26.85 -6.34 -3.43
N SER A 56 27.61 -6.07 -4.50
CA SER A 56 27.50 -4.79 -5.21
C SER A 56 26.13 -4.66 -5.87
N GLN A 57 25.73 -3.44 -6.22
CA GLN A 57 24.44 -3.22 -6.88
C GLN A 57 24.32 -3.98 -8.21
N ARG A 58 25.40 -4.04 -9.01
CA ARG A 58 25.41 -4.77 -10.28
C ARG A 58 25.32 -6.27 -10.06
N ALA A 59 26.03 -6.81 -9.07
CA ALA A 59 25.97 -8.23 -8.74
C ALA A 59 24.59 -8.63 -8.20
N TYR A 60 24.00 -7.79 -7.34
CA TYR A 60 22.64 -7.99 -6.84
C TYR A 60 21.60 -7.97 -7.97
N ALA A 61 21.73 -7.03 -8.92
CA ALA A 61 20.87 -6.97 -10.09
C ALA A 61 20.99 -8.23 -10.95
N ALA A 62 22.22 -8.68 -11.23
CA ALA A 62 22.47 -9.93 -11.96
C ALA A 62 21.88 -11.16 -11.26
N MET A 63 22.04 -11.27 -9.94
CA MET A 63 21.44 -12.33 -9.13
C MET A 63 19.90 -12.34 -9.23
N ARG A 64 19.25 -11.17 -9.29
CA ARG A 64 17.80 -11.04 -9.48
C ARG A 64 17.36 -11.17 -10.95
N GLY A 65 18.29 -11.33 -11.89
CA GLY A 65 17.99 -11.33 -13.32
C GLY A 65 17.50 -9.98 -13.86
N TRP A 66 17.82 -8.87 -13.19
CA TRP A 66 17.31 -7.53 -13.52
C TRP A 66 18.40 -6.57 -13.99
N PRO A 67 18.04 -5.53 -14.77
CA PRO A 67 18.96 -4.44 -15.08
C PRO A 67 19.37 -3.68 -13.81
N ALA A 68 20.66 -3.31 -13.69
CA ALA A 68 21.17 -2.53 -12.56
C ALA A 68 20.44 -1.19 -12.36
N SER A 69 19.95 -0.58 -13.45
CA SER A 69 19.13 0.63 -13.42
C SER A 69 17.76 0.42 -12.77
N ARG A 70 17.14 -0.77 -12.92
CA ARG A 70 15.89 -1.13 -12.23
C ARG A 70 16.12 -1.15 -10.72
N ILE A 71 17.19 -1.81 -10.26
CA ILE A 71 17.59 -1.81 -8.84
C ILE A 71 17.86 -0.38 -8.35
N ALA A 72 18.60 0.44 -9.11
CA ALA A 72 18.90 1.82 -8.71
C ALA A 72 17.63 2.64 -8.47
N ARG A 73 16.66 2.50 -9.37
CA ARG A 73 15.37 3.21 -9.30
C ARG A 73 14.49 2.69 -8.17
N LEU A 74 14.47 1.38 -7.93
CA LEU A 74 13.76 0.80 -6.79
C LEU A 74 14.37 1.26 -5.45
N GLU A 75 15.70 1.27 -5.32
CA GLU A 75 16.39 1.72 -4.12
C GLU A 75 16.22 3.24 -3.83
N THR A 76 15.91 4.05 -4.85
CA THR A 76 15.82 5.53 -4.72
C THR A 76 14.40 6.08 -4.82
N GLY A 77 13.47 5.35 -5.43
CA GLY A 77 12.14 5.87 -5.78
C GLY A 77 11.14 4.78 -6.12
N ALA A 78 10.96 3.82 -5.21
CA ALA A 78 9.99 2.72 -5.36
C ALA A 78 8.54 3.18 -5.64
N ALA A 79 8.15 4.39 -5.22
CA ALA A 79 6.83 4.97 -5.47
C ALA A 79 6.47 5.13 -6.97
N ARG A 80 7.46 5.09 -7.87
CA ARG A 80 7.25 5.21 -9.31
C ARG A 80 6.96 3.88 -10.01
N PHE A 81 7.04 2.78 -9.28
CA PHE A 81 6.80 1.43 -9.80
C PHE A 81 5.36 1.01 -9.53
N ALA A 82 4.86 0.08 -10.35
CA ALA A 82 3.60 -0.56 -10.03
C ALA A 82 3.74 -1.35 -8.72
N LEU A 83 2.66 -1.46 -7.94
CA LEU A 83 2.69 -2.20 -6.68
C LEU A 83 3.17 -3.65 -6.88
N GLY A 84 2.80 -4.28 -7.99
CA GLY A 84 3.27 -5.62 -8.35
C GLY A 84 4.80 -5.71 -8.47
N ASP A 85 5.44 -4.74 -9.11
CA ASP A 85 6.92 -4.70 -9.22
C ASP A 85 7.59 -4.53 -7.85
N VAL A 86 6.97 -3.76 -6.96
CA VAL A 86 7.49 -3.53 -5.61
C VAL A 86 7.39 -4.82 -4.78
N VAL A 87 6.26 -5.52 -4.88
CA VAL A 87 6.08 -6.83 -4.23
C VAL A 87 7.09 -7.85 -4.77
N GLU A 88 7.25 -7.91 -6.10
CA GLU A 88 8.28 -8.75 -6.76
C GLU A 88 9.71 -8.40 -6.28
N ALA A 89 9.99 -7.12 -6.04
CA ALA A 89 11.29 -6.67 -5.52
C ALA A 89 11.53 -7.06 -4.07
N LEU A 90 10.49 -7.10 -3.25
CA LEU A 90 10.58 -7.51 -1.85
C LEU A 90 10.59 -9.04 -1.67
N ASP A 91 10.15 -9.79 -2.68
CA ASP A 91 10.15 -11.25 -2.62
C ASP A 91 11.55 -11.81 -2.33
N GLY A 92 11.62 -12.77 -1.40
CA GLY A 92 12.87 -13.36 -0.91
C GLY A 92 13.79 -12.45 -0.09
N THR A 93 13.42 -11.19 0.19
CA THR A 93 14.28 -10.26 0.94
C THR A 93 14.12 -10.37 2.46
N GLY A 94 13.07 -11.05 2.93
CA GLY A 94 12.64 -11.08 4.33
C GLY A 94 11.72 -9.92 4.73
N PHE A 95 11.38 -9.03 3.78
CA PHE A 95 10.44 -7.93 3.97
C PHE A 95 9.20 -8.13 3.09
N GLY A 96 8.08 -7.53 3.48
CA GLY A 96 6.84 -7.55 2.71
C GLY A 96 6.01 -6.29 2.93
N LEU A 97 5.01 -6.08 2.06
CA LEU A 97 3.99 -5.05 2.22
C LEU A 97 2.73 -5.68 2.82
N ALA A 98 2.11 -4.96 3.75
CA ALA A 98 0.87 -5.37 4.38
C ALA A 98 -0.13 -4.21 4.38
N LEU A 99 -1.41 -4.54 4.15
CA LEU A 99 -2.49 -3.63 4.48
C LEU A 99 -2.78 -3.76 5.97
N VAL A 100 -2.94 -2.63 6.65
CA VAL A 100 -3.13 -2.61 8.11
C VAL A 100 -4.36 -1.78 8.44
N ARG A 101 -5.21 -2.29 9.34
CA ARG A 101 -6.40 -1.58 9.81
C ARG A 101 -6.07 -0.86 11.11
N HIS A 102 -6.30 0.45 11.12
CA HIS A 102 -6.30 1.26 12.33
C HIS A 102 -7.71 1.28 12.92
N ARG A 103 -7.83 1.21 14.24
CA ARG A 103 -9.09 1.47 14.93
C ARG A 103 -9.19 2.96 15.20
N ASP A 104 -10.31 3.57 14.85
CA ASP A 104 -10.53 5.00 15.10
C ASP A 104 -10.43 5.30 16.60
N GLY A 105 -9.64 6.33 16.94
CA GLY A 105 -9.49 6.81 18.32
C GLY A 105 -8.59 5.98 19.23
N ASP A 106 -8.04 4.86 18.75
CA ASP A 106 -7.17 4.00 19.56
C ASP A 106 -5.74 4.05 19.00
N ALA A 107 -4.78 4.48 19.82
CA ALA A 107 -3.35 4.34 19.52
C ALA A 107 -2.87 2.88 19.61
N GLY A 108 -3.82 1.92 19.62
CA GLY A 108 -3.59 0.49 19.69
C GLY A 108 -2.87 -0.06 18.46
N ALA A 109 -2.37 -1.29 18.62
CA ALA A 109 -1.64 -2.00 17.59
C ALA A 109 -2.50 -2.15 16.32
N ALA A 110 -2.00 -1.63 15.20
CA ALA A 110 -2.64 -1.80 13.90
C ALA A 110 -2.62 -3.28 13.51
N GLU A 111 -3.76 -3.79 13.03
CA GLU A 111 -3.93 -5.21 12.71
C GLU A 111 -3.69 -5.46 11.21
N VAL A 112 -2.84 -6.44 10.88
CA VAL A 112 -2.62 -6.83 9.48
C VAL A 112 -3.91 -7.43 8.91
N VAL A 113 -4.40 -6.85 7.82
CA VAL A 113 -5.64 -7.27 7.16
C VAL A 113 -5.34 -8.45 6.25
N GLY A 114 -5.77 -9.64 6.66
CA GLY A 114 -5.67 -10.86 5.88
C GLY A 114 -6.79 -10.99 4.84
N SER A 115 -6.72 -12.03 4.00
CA SER A 115 -7.79 -12.37 3.04
C SER A 115 -9.10 -12.73 3.75
N GLY A 116 -9.05 -13.37 4.92
CA GLY A 116 -10.21 -13.71 5.74
C GLY A 116 -10.89 -12.51 6.44
N SER A 117 -10.31 -11.32 6.35
CA SER A 117 -10.91 -10.09 6.90
C SER A 117 -12.00 -9.49 5.99
N TRP A 118 -12.22 -10.08 4.82
CA TRP A 118 -13.22 -9.67 3.83
C TRP A 118 -14.35 -10.69 3.75
N SER A 119 -15.58 -10.22 3.53
CA SER A 119 -16.72 -11.12 3.33
C SER A 119 -16.57 -11.90 2.02
N GLU A 120 -17.16 -13.09 1.98
CA GLU A 120 -17.24 -13.90 0.76
C GLU A 120 -17.79 -13.09 -0.41
N THR A 121 -18.87 -12.35 -0.17
CA THR A 121 -19.48 -11.44 -1.14
C THR A 121 -18.47 -10.49 -1.79
N GLU A 122 -17.59 -9.85 -1.02
CA GLU A 122 -16.59 -8.92 -1.57
C GLU A 122 -15.51 -9.62 -2.42
N LEU A 123 -15.19 -10.87 -2.07
CA LEU A 123 -14.17 -11.65 -2.75
C LEU A 123 -14.70 -12.19 -4.08
N VAL A 124 -15.86 -12.87 -4.06
CA VAL A 124 -16.32 -13.68 -5.19
C VAL A 124 -17.57 -13.16 -5.89
N ALA A 125 -18.41 -12.34 -5.24
CA ALA A 125 -19.65 -11.89 -5.88
C ALA A 125 -19.35 -10.98 -7.08
N ARG A 126 -19.89 -11.36 -8.22
CA ARG A 126 -19.83 -10.59 -9.46
C ARG A 126 -21.22 -10.50 -10.06
N VAL A 127 -21.49 -9.43 -10.78
CA VAL A 127 -22.74 -9.31 -11.53
C VAL A 127 -22.78 -10.36 -12.64
N ARG A 128 -23.97 -10.53 -13.23
CA ARG A 128 -24.38 -11.54 -14.22
C ARG A 128 -23.34 -12.00 -15.27
N ASP A 129 -22.46 -11.12 -15.73
CA ASP A 129 -21.47 -11.41 -16.79
C ASP A 129 -20.03 -11.56 -16.25
N GLY A 130 -19.86 -11.58 -14.92
CA GLY A 130 -18.55 -11.62 -14.26
C GLY A 130 -17.76 -10.32 -14.35
N SER A 131 -18.26 -9.30 -15.06
CA SER A 131 -17.46 -8.12 -15.46
C SER A 131 -17.15 -7.17 -14.32
N ARG A 132 -18.05 -7.07 -13.34
CA ARG A 132 -17.95 -6.10 -12.23
C ARG A 132 -18.46 -6.65 -10.91
N ARG A 133 -18.01 -6.04 -9.83
CA ARG A 133 -18.55 -6.25 -8.48
C ARG A 133 -19.92 -5.59 -8.34
N PHE A 134 -20.68 -6.06 -7.36
CA PHE A 134 -21.88 -5.34 -6.93
C PHE A 134 -21.50 -3.99 -6.31
N PRO A 135 -22.37 -2.97 -6.37
CA PRO A 135 -22.04 -1.68 -5.76
C PRO A 135 -22.00 -1.82 -4.24
N ALA A 136 -20.98 -1.25 -3.60
CA ALA A 136 -20.65 -1.45 -2.18
C ALA A 136 -21.77 -1.13 -1.17
N ARG A 137 -22.74 -0.28 -1.53
CA ARG A 137 -23.88 0.05 -0.66
C ARG A 137 -25.01 -0.98 -0.68
N HIS A 138 -24.99 -1.93 -1.61
CA HIS A 138 -26.04 -2.92 -1.75
C HIS A 138 -25.69 -4.18 -0.98
N GLU A 139 -26.58 -4.56 -0.07
CA GLU A 139 -26.51 -5.87 0.55
C GLU A 139 -26.64 -6.95 -0.53
N THR A 140 -25.63 -7.80 -0.62
CA THR A 140 -25.52 -8.81 -1.67
C THR A 140 -25.36 -10.17 -1.00
N HIS A 141 -26.20 -11.12 -1.38
CA HIS A 141 -26.22 -12.48 -0.84
C HIS A 141 -26.17 -13.51 -1.97
N ALA A 142 -25.66 -14.70 -1.65
CA ALA A 142 -25.73 -15.85 -2.53
C ALA A 142 -27.20 -16.29 -2.66
N VAL A 143 -27.60 -16.70 -3.86
CA VAL A 143 -28.94 -17.23 -4.10
C VAL A 143 -28.84 -18.64 -4.66
N VAL A 144 -29.65 -19.54 -4.11
CA VAL A 144 -29.84 -20.89 -4.66
C VAL A 144 -30.93 -20.88 -5.72
N ASP A 145 -31.98 -20.07 -5.50
CA ASP A 145 -33.06 -19.86 -6.46
C ASP A 145 -32.97 -18.46 -7.09
N PRO A 146 -32.99 -18.35 -8.42
CA PRO A 146 -32.93 -17.07 -9.10
C PRO A 146 -34.10 -16.16 -8.75
N PRO A 147 -33.88 -14.84 -8.67
CA PRO A 147 -34.95 -13.90 -8.41
C PRO A 147 -36.01 -13.94 -9.53
N ASN A 148 -37.30 -13.78 -9.18
CA ASN A 148 -38.45 -13.92 -10.10
C ASN A 148 -38.30 -13.18 -11.44
N TRP A 149 -37.70 -12.00 -11.44
CA TRP A 149 -37.50 -11.25 -12.69
C TRP A 149 -36.63 -12.02 -13.70
N TRP A 150 -35.68 -12.84 -13.25
CA TRP A 150 -34.82 -13.64 -14.14
C TRP A 150 -35.62 -14.73 -14.84
N TRP A 151 -36.47 -15.44 -14.08
CA TRP A 151 -37.43 -16.39 -14.63
C TRP A 151 -38.33 -15.75 -15.69
N HIS A 152 -38.87 -14.56 -15.39
CA HIS A 152 -39.82 -13.89 -16.29
C HIS A 152 -39.17 -13.21 -17.50
N ARG A 153 -37.90 -12.81 -17.43
CA ARG A 153 -37.27 -11.99 -18.49
C ARG A 153 -36.17 -12.70 -19.26
N GLU A 154 -35.40 -13.56 -18.62
CA GLU A 154 -34.14 -14.06 -19.16
C GLU A 154 -34.12 -15.56 -19.40
N PHE A 155 -34.72 -16.36 -18.50
CA PHE A 155 -34.70 -17.82 -18.58
C PHE A 155 -35.18 -18.33 -19.95
N PHE A 156 -36.36 -17.89 -20.38
CA PHE A 156 -36.94 -18.30 -21.66
C PHE A 156 -36.21 -17.76 -22.90
N ARG A 157 -35.30 -16.79 -22.71
CA ARG A 157 -34.52 -16.21 -23.82
C ARG A 157 -33.13 -16.81 -23.95
N GLY A 158 -32.66 -17.59 -22.96
CA GLY A 158 -31.33 -18.22 -22.98
C GLY A 158 -30.17 -17.22 -23.06
N LEU A 159 -30.40 -15.95 -22.69
CA LEU A 159 -29.45 -14.87 -22.96
C LEU A 159 -28.28 -14.83 -21.98
N VAL A 160 -28.46 -15.40 -20.79
CA VAL A 160 -27.50 -15.24 -19.70
C VAL A 160 -27.55 -16.38 -18.69
N PRO A 161 -26.40 -16.71 -18.06
CA PRO A 161 -26.34 -17.70 -17.00
C PRO A 161 -27.27 -17.36 -15.84
N GLU A 162 -27.61 -18.40 -15.09
CA GLU A 162 -28.33 -18.30 -13.84
C GLU A 162 -27.51 -17.48 -12.80
N PRO A 163 -28.11 -16.46 -12.18
CA PRO A 163 -27.40 -15.64 -11.21
C PRO A 163 -27.12 -16.42 -9.93
N GLN A 164 -25.85 -16.47 -9.52
CA GLN A 164 -25.43 -17.07 -8.25
C GLN A 164 -25.46 -16.07 -7.08
N TRP A 165 -25.59 -14.78 -7.39
CA TRP A 165 -25.57 -13.67 -6.44
C TRP A 165 -26.68 -12.68 -6.76
N TYR A 166 -27.32 -12.14 -5.72
CA TYR A 166 -28.37 -11.16 -5.86
C TYR A 166 -28.21 -10.02 -4.86
N ALA A 167 -28.49 -8.81 -5.35
CA ALA A 167 -28.60 -7.60 -4.56
C ALA A 167 -30.02 -7.05 -4.75
N PRO A 168 -30.92 -7.20 -3.77
CA PRO A 168 -32.26 -6.67 -3.88
C PRO A 168 -32.20 -5.17 -4.11
N ARG A 169 -33.07 -4.70 -5.00
CA ARG A 169 -33.29 -3.26 -5.10
C ARG A 169 -33.89 -2.84 -3.75
N PRO A 170 -33.35 -1.81 -3.07
CA PRO A 170 -34.03 -1.27 -1.92
C PRO A 170 -35.46 -0.98 -2.35
N ALA A 171 -36.44 -1.43 -1.56
CA ALA A 171 -37.83 -1.12 -1.82
C ALA A 171 -37.92 0.39 -2.03
N GLN A 172 -38.36 0.83 -3.20
CA GLN A 172 -38.81 2.21 -3.32
C GLN A 172 -39.93 2.32 -2.30
N ALA A 173 -39.75 3.15 -1.26
CA ALA A 173 -40.80 3.41 -0.29
C ALA A 173 -42.07 3.72 -1.10
N PRO A 174 -43.14 2.92 -1.01
CA PRO A 174 -44.26 3.02 -1.95
C PRO A 174 -45.04 4.34 -1.85
N TRP A 175 -44.66 5.21 -0.91
CA TRP A 175 -45.17 6.54 -0.68
C TRP A 175 -44.18 7.24 0.26
N ALA A 176 -43.42 8.21 -0.22
CA ALA A 176 -43.08 9.32 0.67
C ALA A 176 -44.28 10.24 0.54
N LEU A 177 -45.21 10.17 1.50
CA LEU A 177 -46.23 11.21 1.60
C LEU A 177 -45.47 12.56 1.68
N PRO A 178 -45.94 13.62 1.00
CA PRO A 178 -45.44 14.96 1.25
C PRO A 178 -45.44 15.17 2.76
N ARG A 179 -44.33 15.66 3.33
CA ARG A 179 -44.38 16.09 4.72
C ARG A 179 -45.38 17.24 4.76
N ASP A 180 -46.27 17.25 5.75
CA ASP A 180 -47.29 18.29 5.94
C ASP A 180 -46.69 19.71 6.07
N ASP A 181 -45.37 19.84 6.17
CA ASP A 181 -44.63 21.09 6.23
C ASP A 181 -44.52 21.83 4.87
N ASP A 182 -44.93 21.21 3.75
CA ASP A 182 -44.86 21.81 2.39
C ASP A 182 -46.12 22.60 1.97
N VAL A 183 -47.04 22.92 2.90
CA VAL A 183 -48.16 23.85 2.65
C VAL A 183 -48.14 24.98 3.68
N ALA A 184 -47.42 26.06 3.33
CA ALA A 184 -47.66 27.40 3.85
C ALA A 184 -47.41 28.43 2.74
#